data_AF-A0A7Y2S1Y4-F1
#
_entry.id   AF-A0A7Y2S1Y4-F1
#
_cell.length_a   1.000
_cell.length_b   1.000
_cell.length_c   1.000
_cell.angle_alpha   90.00
_cell.angle_beta   90.00
_cell.angle_gamma   90.00
#
_symmetry.space_group_name_H-M   'P 1'
#
loop_
_entity.id
_entity.type
_entity.pdbx_description
1 polymer ?
#
loop_
_entity_poly.entity_id
_entity_poly.type
_entity_poly.pdbx_seq_one_letter_code
_entity_poly.pdbx_strand_id
1 'polypeptide(L)' 'MSQHWNELYAQMQDLYGTAANLFIQEIADKIRIESKTLAIAEGEGWNILYLAERARQ' A
#
# COMPACT_ATOMS: atom_id res chain seq x y z
N MET A 1 -9.46 -18.15 9.89
CA MET A 1 -9.13 -17.11 8.89
C MET A 1 -7.70 -16.58 9.01
N SER A 2 -7.10 -16.46 10.20
CA SER A 2 -5.72 -15.92 10.32
C SER A 2 -4.63 -16.83 9.74
N GLN A 3 -4.80 -18.15 9.81
CA GLN A 3 -3.75 -19.12 9.44
C GLN A 3 -3.44 -19.13 7.93
N HIS A 4 -4.48 -19.04 7.08
CA HIS A 4 -4.31 -19.04 5.61
C HIS A 4 -3.46 -17.88 5.10
N TRP A 5 -3.74 -16.65 5.57
CA TRP A 5 -2.96 -15.46 5.18
C TRP A 5 -1.54 -15.50 5.74
N ASN A 6 -1.38 -15.96 6.99
CA ASN A 6 -0.05 -16.12 7.58
C ASN A 6 0.83 -17.10 6.78
N GLU A 7 0.26 -18.22 6.33
CA GLU A 7 0.99 -19.22 5.54
C GLU A 7 1.40 -18.68 4.16
N LEU A 8 0.52 -17.93 3.50
CA LEU A 8 0.81 -17.29 2.22
C LEU A 8 1.95 -16.25 2.33
N TYR A 9 1.89 -15.37 3.33
CA TYR A 9 2.92 -14.35 3.54
C TYR A 9 4.25 -14.92 4.06
N ALA A 10 4.23 -16.09 4.72
CA ALA A 10 5.45 -16.72 5.23
C ALA A 10 6.30 -17.37 4.13
N GLN A 11 5.69 -17.76 3.01
CA GLN A 11 6.37 -18.55 1.97
C GLN A 11 6.95 -17.71 0.84
N MET A 12 6.55 -16.46 0.70
CA MET A 12 6.81 -15.71 -0.52
C MET A 12 7.34 -14.30 -0.22
N GLN A 13 8.58 -14.03 -0.65
CA GLN A 13 9.13 -12.68 -0.71
C GLN A 13 8.78 -12.04 -2.05
N ASP A 14 8.35 -10.78 -2.00
CA ASP A 14 8.22 -9.86 -3.14
C ASP A 14 7.22 -10.29 -4.24
N LEU A 15 6.02 -10.75 -3.88
CA LEU A 15 5.03 -11.19 -4.89
C LEU A 15 4.51 -10.07 -5.76
N TYR A 16 4.36 -8.89 -5.17
CA TYR A 16 3.50 -7.85 -5.70
C TYR A 16 4.29 -6.66 -6.29
N GLY A 17 5.61 -6.84 -6.44
CA GLY A 17 6.53 -5.81 -6.91
C GLY A 17 6.64 -4.65 -5.91
N THR A 18 7.33 -3.58 -6.29
CA THR A 18 7.59 -2.44 -5.40
C THR A 18 6.94 -1.13 -5.85
N ALA A 19 6.19 -1.16 -6.96
CA ALA A 19 5.47 -0.01 -7.48
C ALA A 19 4.06 0.03 -6.91
N ALA A 20 3.55 1.23 -6.61
CA ALA A 20 2.14 1.40 -6.28
C ALA A 20 1.23 0.95 -7.43
N ASN A 21 0.01 0.56 -7.10
CA ASN A 21 -1.00 0.21 -8.09
C ASN A 21 -1.20 1.38 -9.09
N LEU A 22 -1.31 1.06 -10.39
CA LEU A 22 -1.49 2.06 -11.45
C LEU A 22 -2.66 3.01 -11.18
N PHE A 23 -3.81 2.48 -10.73
CA PHE A 23 -4.97 3.30 -10.39
C PHE A 23 -4.66 4.29 -9.27
N ILE A 24 -3.94 3.86 -8.22
CA ILE A 24 -3.53 4.75 -7.13
C ILE A 24 -2.62 5.87 -7.65
N GLN A 25 -1.70 5.55 -8.56
CA GLN A 25 -0.84 6.57 -9.18
C GLN A 25 -1.67 7.62 -9.94
N GLU A 26 -2.68 7.19 -10.70
CA GLU A 26 -3.54 8.07 -11.49
C GLU A 26 -4.45 8.97 -10.65
N ILE A 27 -4.87 8.52 -9.47
CA ILE A 27 -5.76 9.28 -8.59
C ILE A 27 -5.04 10.00 -7.45
N ALA A 28 -3.73 9.83 -7.31
CA ALA A 28 -2.96 10.31 -6.16
C ALA A 28 -3.17 11.81 -5.88
N ASP A 29 -3.15 12.63 -6.93
CA ASP A 29 -3.36 14.08 -6.85
C ASP A 29 -4.77 14.49 -6.40
N LYS A 30 -5.72 13.55 -6.43
CA LYS A 30 -7.10 13.76 -5.94
C LYS A 30 -7.27 13.34 -4.49
N ILE A 31 -6.32 12.58 -3.92
CA ILE A 31 -6.36 12.13 -2.53
C ILE A 31 -5.67 13.18 -1.66
N ARG A 32 -6.45 13.90 -0.85
CA ARG A 32 -5.89 14.85 0.11
C ARG A 32 -5.51 14.15 1.41
N ILE A 33 -4.21 14.08 1.68
CA ILE A 33 -3.65 13.55 2.92
C ILE A 33 -3.08 14.73 3.72
N GLU A 34 -3.89 15.27 4.62
CA GLU A 34 -3.54 16.47 5.42
C GLU A 34 -3.35 16.14 6.92
N SER A 35 -3.63 14.91 7.34
CA SER A 35 -3.61 14.49 8.74
C SER A 35 -3.19 13.03 8.89
N LYS A 36 -3.32 12.48 10.10
CA LYS A 36 -3.02 11.06 10.36
C LYS A 36 -3.96 10.18 9.54
N THR A 37 -3.41 9.47 8.57
CA THR A 37 -4.14 8.56 7.68
C THR A 37 -3.85 7.11 8.03
N LEU A 38 -4.89 6.28 7.99
CA LEU A 38 -4.81 4.83 8.19
C LEU A 38 -5.05 4.14 6.85
N ALA A 39 -4.15 3.22 6.48
CA ALA A 39 -4.34 2.33 5.35
C ALA A 39 -4.66 0.92 5.85
N ILE A 40 -5.78 0.36 5.41
CA ILE A 40 -6.31 -0.91 5.91
C ILE A 40 -6.07 -1.99 4.87
N ALA A 41 -5.60 -3.16 5.31
CA ALA A 41 -5.39 -4.34 4.46
C ALA A 41 -4.49 -4.09 3.24
N GLU A 42 -3.47 -3.24 3.39
CA GLU A 42 -2.54 -2.82 2.33
C GLU A 42 -1.55 -3.91 1.87
N GLY A 43 -1.53 -5.07 2.53
CA GLY A 43 -0.56 -6.12 2.26
C GLY A 43 0.88 -5.62 2.46
N GLU A 44 1.66 -5.58 1.39
CA GLU A 44 3.06 -5.09 1.40
C GLU A 44 3.19 -3.56 1.54
N GLY A 45 2.11 -2.79 1.41
CA GLY A 45 2.11 -1.36 1.74
C GLY A 45 2.66 -0.41 0.67
N TRP A 46 2.84 -0.86 -0.57
CA TRP A 46 3.39 -0.02 -1.63
C TRP A 46 2.50 1.16 -2.01
N ASN A 47 1.17 1.07 -1.90
CA ASN A 47 0.31 2.20 -2.19
C ASN A 47 0.42 3.26 -1.10
N ILE A 48 0.40 2.86 0.18
CA ILE A 48 0.48 3.83 1.28
C ILE A 48 1.84 4.49 1.36
N LEU A 49 2.94 3.77 1.07
CA LEU A 49 4.27 4.39 0.99
C LEU A 49 4.35 5.42 -0.13
N TYR A 50 3.81 5.09 -1.31
CA TYR A 50 3.74 6.02 -2.43
C TYR A 50 2.91 7.28 -2.10
N LEU A 51 1.72 7.10 -1.53
CA LEU A 51 0.87 8.23 -1.14
C LEU A 51 1.47 9.08 -0.01
N ALA A 52 2.15 8.44 0.96
CA ALA A 52 2.83 9.14 2.04
C ALA A 52 3.98 10.00 1.52
N GLU A 53 4.76 9.51 0.55
CA GLU A 53 5.83 10.31 -0.06
C GLU A 53 5.28 11.52 -0.83
N ARG A 54 4.16 11.36 -1.56
CA ARG A 54 3.50 12.48 -2.23
C ARG A 54 2.93 13.51 -1.27
N ALA A 55 2.45 13.08 -0.10
CA ALA A 55 1.93 13.98 0.94
C ALA A 55 3.02 14.81 1.65
N ARG A 56 4.30 14.42 1.51
CA ARG A 56 5.44 15.17 2.05
C ARG A 56 5.93 16.30 1.13
N GLN A 57 5.54 16.29 -0.14
CA GLN A 57 5.90 17.27 -1.16
C GLN A 57 4.98 18.49 -1.10
#